data_AF-A0A9N9C3U3-F1
#
_entry.id   AF-A0A9N9C3U3-F1
#
_cell.length_a   1.000
_cell.length_b   1.000
_cell.length_c   1.000
_cell.angle_alpha   90.00
_cell.angle_beta   90.00
_cell.angle_gamma   90.00
#
_symmetry.space_group_name_H-M   'P 1'
#
loop_
_entity.id
_entity.type
_entity.pdbx_description
1 polymer ?
#
loop_
_entity_poly.entity_id
_entity_poly.type
_entity_poly.pdbx_seq_one_letter_code
_entity_poly.pdbx_strand_id
1 'polypeptide(L)'
;MSPNTRSQIRLFCLIYGDSPGSAFEVKINKSETIHMLREVIKDMIDVPDNFKAKNLKLWKVNVPINSPYLNDPSVDIPNVLGGELLLPTNKIENCFSTITEEHIDVIVELPELPTLTVTRNDNDIITILDTMKEMNKEMNEKIDNLIKDKSVIQISSVNEEYLAKILEYTGLDYKTTTLEEELPGLDLNLNERINAFKWSDEAERLQNGRYKTYITNILKLGSFRRLGIYDTINDNSFLTTSADILPMKLSGTTNLVIVDRHSIAMQLPEKHIRILFELKKIIVKADTFQIMAELISADLKSNYTILAVLTDLIDDWRFYWLNDNDRNIIGFKLPRVNAVALLRKNLAFSELEQERSENKELGQELDQVLGISTSEVEEPLPKRQKIKQIIGTTNVSSDIASMEDFFDTMTEEEVFRYKAKRLLIPFFSQINFNQWSEQGQAEVEKELEYFNVNDYDDG
;
A
#
# COMPACT_ATOMS: atom_id res chain seq x y z
N MET A 1 -30.59 -90.86 30.97
CA MET A 1 -30.67 -89.40 31.17
C MET A 1 -30.97 -88.79 29.83
N SER A 2 -32.10 -88.12 29.68
CA SER A 2 -32.50 -87.50 28.40
C SER A 2 -31.62 -86.29 28.08
N PRO A 3 -31.33 -86.01 26.79
CA PRO A 3 -30.50 -84.86 26.43
C PRO A 3 -31.22 -83.57 26.80
N ASN A 4 -30.58 -82.75 27.62
CA ASN A 4 -31.08 -81.41 27.94
C ASN A 4 -30.87 -80.52 26.71
N THR A 5 -31.84 -80.52 25.79
CA THR A 5 -31.82 -79.72 24.55
C THR A 5 -31.72 -78.25 24.92
N ARG A 6 -30.50 -77.69 24.81
CA ARG A 6 -30.24 -76.26 24.99
C ARG A 6 -31.07 -75.49 23.96
N SER A 7 -32.18 -74.91 24.41
CA SER A 7 -32.99 -74.03 23.58
C SER A 7 -32.17 -72.77 23.30
N GLN A 8 -31.64 -72.66 22.09
CA GLN A 8 -30.94 -71.48 21.63
C GLN A 8 -31.92 -70.45 21.07
N ILE A 9 -31.50 -69.20 21.07
CA ILE A 9 -32.15 -68.08 20.41
C ILE A 9 -31.14 -67.41 19.48
N ARG A 10 -31.63 -66.84 18.40
CA ARG A 10 -30.89 -65.98 17.48
C ARG A 10 -31.35 -64.56 17.75
N LEU A 11 -30.42 -63.63 17.90
CA LEU A 11 -30.68 -62.21 18.12
C LEU A 11 -29.93 -61.41 17.06
N PHE A 12 -30.61 -60.48 16.38
CA PHE A 12 -29.94 -59.54 15.49
C PHE A 12 -29.46 -58.32 16.29
N CYS A 13 -28.15 -58.12 16.28
CA CYS A 13 -27.47 -57.05 16.99
C CYS A 13 -26.94 -56.01 15.99
N LEU A 14 -27.02 -54.74 16.35
CA LEU A 14 -26.45 -53.62 15.59
C LEU A 14 -25.65 -52.71 16.54
N ILE A 15 -24.46 -52.27 16.13
CA ILE A 15 -23.71 -51.26 16.89
C ILE A 15 -24.40 -49.91 16.72
N TYR A 16 -24.57 -49.16 17.81
CA TYR A 16 -25.22 -47.85 17.74
C TYR A 16 -24.41 -46.87 16.86
N GLY A 17 -25.06 -46.34 15.81
CA GLY A 17 -24.44 -45.48 14.79
C GLY A 17 -23.96 -46.21 13.53
N ASP A 18 -23.92 -47.55 13.52
CA ASP A 18 -23.62 -48.32 12.32
C ASP A 18 -24.83 -48.43 11.38
N SER A 19 -24.57 -48.62 10.08
CA SER A 19 -25.63 -48.85 9.11
C SER A 19 -26.34 -50.19 9.36
N PRO A 20 -27.67 -50.31 9.15
CA PRO A 20 -28.41 -51.57 9.31
C PRO A 20 -27.86 -52.76 8.51
N GLY A 21 -27.13 -52.51 7.41
CA GLY A 21 -26.44 -53.55 6.64
C GLY A 21 -25.30 -54.25 7.40
N SER A 22 -24.81 -53.65 8.48
CA SER A 22 -23.79 -54.21 9.39
C SER A 22 -24.37 -55.05 10.53
N ALA A 23 -25.69 -55.24 10.60
CA ALA A 23 -26.32 -56.04 11.64
C ALA A 23 -25.87 -57.51 11.60
N PHE A 24 -25.60 -58.10 12.76
CA PHE A 24 -25.02 -59.45 12.90
C PHE A 24 -25.87 -60.37 13.78
N GLU A 25 -25.89 -61.67 13.44
CA GLU A 25 -26.66 -62.69 14.17
C GLU A 25 -25.85 -63.29 15.33
N VAL A 26 -26.34 -63.12 16.55
CA VAL A 26 -25.77 -63.73 17.76
C VAL A 26 -26.59 -64.94 18.19
N LYS A 27 -25.93 -66.09 18.43
CA LYS A 27 -26.54 -67.33 18.94
C LYS A 27 -26.19 -67.54 20.40
N ILE A 28 -27.20 -67.63 21.26
CA ILE A 28 -27.02 -67.83 22.71
C ILE A 28 -28.08 -68.78 23.29
N ASN A 29 -27.79 -69.49 24.39
CA ASN A 29 -28.80 -70.33 25.04
C ASN A 29 -29.78 -69.44 25.82
N LYS A 30 -31.08 -69.75 25.77
CA LYS A 30 -32.14 -68.98 26.45
C LYS A 30 -31.97 -68.90 27.98
N SER A 31 -31.30 -69.90 28.57
CA SER A 31 -30.97 -69.94 30.00
C SER A 31 -29.79 -69.06 30.43
N GLU A 32 -28.99 -68.52 29.49
CA GLU A 32 -27.87 -67.65 29.81
C GLU A 32 -28.33 -66.26 30.29
N THR A 33 -27.39 -65.50 30.83
CA THR A 33 -27.59 -64.11 31.28
C THR A 33 -27.20 -63.09 30.21
N ILE A 34 -27.69 -61.86 30.37
CA ILE A 34 -27.24 -60.70 29.59
C ILE A 34 -25.73 -60.45 29.74
N HIS A 35 -25.12 -60.79 30.88
CA HIS A 35 -23.66 -60.75 31.00
C HIS A 35 -22.97 -61.66 29.98
N MET A 36 -23.46 -62.89 29.80
CA MET A 36 -22.90 -63.81 28.80
C MET A 36 -23.13 -63.30 27.37
N LEU A 37 -24.29 -62.68 27.10
CA LEU A 37 -24.54 -62.02 25.81
C LEU A 37 -23.53 -60.90 25.52
N ARG A 38 -23.14 -60.11 26.53
CA ARG A 38 -22.09 -59.09 26.36
C ARG A 38 -20.76 -59.71 25.98
N GLU A 39 -20.33 -60.79 26.62
CA GLU A 39 -19.06 -61.48 26.27
C GLU A 39 -19.12 -62.03 24.82
N VAL A 40 -20.22 -62.68 24.42
CA VAL A 40 -20.36 -63.19 23.03
C VAL A 40 -20.39 -62.04 22.00
N ILE A 41 -21.07 -60.94 22.29
CA ILE A 41 -21.06 -59.74 21.42
C ILE A 41 -19.65 -59.15 21.34
N LYS A 42 -18.94 -59.05 22.46
CA LYS A 42 -17.57 -58.51 22.52
C LYS A 42 -16.63 -59.29 21.58
N ASP A 43 -16.75 -60.61 21.53
CA ASP A 43 -15.92 -61.47 20.67
C ASP A 43 -16.32 -61.40 19.17
N MET A 44 -17.41 -60.72 18.82
CA MET A 44 -17.90 -60.53 17.43
C MET A 44 -17.69 -59.11 16.89
N ILE A 45 -17.22 -58.16 17.70
CA ILE A 45 -17.03 -56.76 17.31
C ILE A 45 -15.57 -56.34 17.48
N ASP A 46 -15.10 -55.44 16.61
CA ASP A 46 -13.73 -54.92 16.69
C ASP A 46 -13.59 -53.94 17.87
N VAL A 47 -13.15 -54.45 19.02
CA VAL A 47 -12.84 -53.67 20.22
C VAL A 47 -11.37 -53.88 20.66
N PRO A 48 -10.71 -52.87 21.27
CA PRO A 48 -9.32 -52.99 21.70
C PRO A 48 -9.07 -54.14 22.69
N ASP A 49 -7.86 -54.71 22.69
CA ASP A 49 -7.46 -55.88 23.51
C ASP A 49 -7.77 -55.74 25.02
N ASN A 50 -7.74 -54.51 25.55
CA ASN A 50 -8.00 -54.21 26.95
C ASN A 50 -9.49 -53.99 27.30
N PHE A 51 -10.38 -54.07 26.31
CA PHE A 51 -11.81 -53.83 26.45
C PHE A 51 -12.51 -54.98 27.21
N LYS A 52 -13.43 -54.63 28.11
CA LYS A 52 -14.16 -55.56 28.99
C LYS A 52 -15.64 -55.51 28.65
N ALA A 53 -16.27 -56.66 28.42
CA ALA A 53 -17.65 -56.69 27.93
C ALA A 53 -18.66 -56.08 28.92
N LYS A 54 -18.33 -56.02 30.22
CA LYS A 54 -19.09 -55.25 31.22
C LYS A 54 -19.32 -53.77 30.84
N ASN A 55 -18.44 -53.20 30.01
CA ASN A 55 -18.50 -51.82 29.56
C ASN A 55 -19.53 -51.59 28.43
N LEU A 56 -19.96 -52.65 27.74
CA LEU A 56 -21.05 -52.57 26.75
C LEU A 56 -22.37 -52.25 27.45
N LYS A 57 -23.12 -51.28 26.92
CA LYS A 57 -24.55 -51.15 27.20
C LYS A 57 -25.30 -51.87 26.09
N LEU A 58 -26.27 -52.71 26.47
CA LEU A 58 -27.14 -53.40 25.52
C LEU A 58 -28.57 -52.90 25.72
N TRP A 59 -29.19 -52.47 24.64
CA TRP A 59 -30.56 -52.00 24.60
C TRP A 59 -31.40 -53.02 23.84
N LYS A 60 -32.42 -53.58 24.49
CA LYS A 60 -33.45 -54.36 23.80
C LYS A 60 -34.32 -53.41 23.00
N VAL A 61 -34.52 -53.73 21.74
CA VAL A 61 -35.35 -52.99 20.80
C VAL A 61 -36.21 -53.99 20.00
N ASN A 62 -37.15 -53.48 19.21
CA ASN A 62 -37.89 -54.26 18.22
C ASN A 62 -38.14 -53.34 17.02
N VAL A 63 -37.09 -53.08 16.24
CA VAL A 63 -37.09 -52.06 15.18
C VAL A 63 -36.85 -52.73 13.81
N PRO A 64 -37.72 -52.53 12.81
CA PRO A 64 -37.51 -53.06 11.46
C PRO A 64 -36.15 -52.64 10.90
N ILE A 65 -35.44 -53.55 10.21
CA ILE A 65 -34.10 -53.28 9.65
C ILE A 65 -34.10 -52.13 8.62
N ASN A 66 -35.24 -51.83 8.00
CA ASN A 66 -35.45 -50.72 7.06
C ASN A 66 -35.88 -49.40 7.73
N SER A 67 -35.89 -49.33 9.06
CA SER A 67 -36.24 -48.12 9.81
C SER A 67 -35.24 -46.98 9.53
N PRO A 68 -35.71 -45.77 9.18
CA PRO A 68 -34.83 -44.64 8.89
C PRO A 68 -34.02 -44.20 10.12
N TYR A 69 -34.54 -44.47 11.33
CA TYR A 69 -33.92 -44.06 12.60
C TYR A 69 -32.70 -44.89 13.00
N LEU A 70 -32.43 -46.03 12.35
CA LEU A 70 -31.25 -46.86 12.65
C LEU A 70 -29.95 -46.32 12.05
N ASN A 71 -30.01 -45.43 11.04
CA ASN A 71 -28.83 -44.82 10.40
C ASN A 71 -28.39 -43.50 11.07
N ASP A 72 -29.08 -43.02 12.11
CA ASP A 72 -28.81 -41.72 12.72
C ASP A 72 -28.09 -41.89 14.08
N PRO A 73 -26.79 -41.52 14.19
CA PRO A 73 -26.01 -41.66 15.42
C PRO A 73 -26.40 -40.63 16.51
N SER A 74 -27.37 -39.76 16.26
CA SER A 74 -27.92 -38.80 17.23
C SER A 74 -29.28 -39.20 17.83
N VAL A 75 -29.84 -40.34 17.41
CA VAL A 75 -31.15 -40.82 17.85
C VAL A 75 -31.16 -41.32 19.31
N ASP A 76 -32.03 -40.72 20.12
CA ASP A 76 -32.29 -41.15 21.50
C ASP A 76 -32.86 -42.59 21.54
N ILE A 77 -32.00 -43.57 21.90
CA ILE A 77 -32.33 -45.00 21.89
C ILE A 77 -33.56 -45.31 22.78
N PRO A 78 -33.64 -44.86 24.05
CA PRO A 78 -34.86 -45.01 24.85
C PRO A 78 -36.12 -44.41 24.20
N ASN A 79 -36.08 -43.13 23.79
CA ASN A 79 -37.28 -42.36 23.50
C ASN A 79 -37.79 -42.52 22.05
N VAL A 80 -36.90 -42.82 21.10
CA VAL A 80 -37.23 -42.94 19.66
C VAL A 80 -37.25 -44.40 19.20
N LEU A 81 -36.31 -45.22 19.67
CA LEU A 81 -36.21 -46.64 19.28
C LEU A 81 -36.91 -47.58 20.27
N GLY A 82 -37.48 -47.04 21.35
CA GLY A 82 -38.15 -47.82 22.41
C GLY A 82 -37.20 -48.67 23.23
N GLY A 83 -35.92 -48.27 23.33
CA GLY A 83 -34.85 -49.05 23.92
C GLY A 83 -35.00 -49.32 25.42
N GLU A 84 -35.12 -50.60 25.79
CA GLU A 84 -35.10 -51.07 27.17
C GLU A 84 -33.68 -51.49 27.57
N LEU A 85 -33.08 -50.85 28.59
CA LEU A 85 -31.71 -51.16 29.02
C LEU A 85 -31.61 -52.56 29.67
N LEU A 86 -30.80 -53.44 29.09
CA LEU A 86 -30.64 -54.81 29.55
C LEU A 86 -29.63 -54.92 30.69
N LEU A 87 -30.10 -55.30 31.88
CA LEU A 87 -29.26 -55.45 33.07
C LEU A 87 -28.50 -56.78 33.04
N PRO A 88 -27.22 -56.85 33.47
CA PRO A 88 -26.39 -58.05 33.38
C PRO A 88 -26.97 -59.31 34.04
N THR A 89 -27.82 -59.12 35.06
CA THR A 89 -28.47 -60.18 35.85
C THR A 89 -29.75 -60.72 35.22
N ASN A 90 -30.30 -60.08 34.18
CA ASN A 90 -31.45 -60.64 33.48
C ASN A 90 -31.05 -61.89 32.70
N LYS A 91 -32.00 -62.81 32.53
CA LYS A 91 -31.86 -63.97 31.64
C LYS A 91 -32.39 -63.65 30.25
N ILE A 92 -31.79 -64.26 29.23
CA ILE A 92 -32.20 -64.12 27.83
C ILE A 92 -33.67 -64.51 27.64
N GLU A 93 -34.12 -65.63 28.22
CA GLU A 93 -35.52 -66.09 28.15
C GLU A 93 -36.56 -65.10 28.68
N ASN A 94 -36.17 -64.23 29.63
CA ASN A 94 -37.06 -63.24 30.21
C ASN A 94 -37.12 -61.95 29.40
N CYS A 95 -36.04 -61.60 28.69
CA CYS A 95 -35.95 -60.38 27.89
C CYS A 95 -36.53 -60.58 26.47
N PHE A 96 -36.29 -61.75 25.87
CA PHE A 96 -36.60 -62.07 24.47
C PHE A 96 -37.55 -63.27 24.37
N SER A 97 -38.76 -63.11 24.92
CA SER A 97 -39.83 -64.10 24.84
C SER A 97 -40.46 -64.18 23.44
N THR A 98 -40.48 -63.05 22.72
CA THR A 98 -40.95 -62.91 21.34
C THR A 98 -39.88 -62.16 20.54
N ILE A 99 -39.59 -62.64 19.32
CA ILE A 99 -38.71 -61.99 18.33
C ILE A 99 -39.51 -61.82 17.05
N THR A 100 -39.31 -60.71 16.35
CA THR A 100 -39.93 -60.43 15.06
C THR A 100 -38.92 -60.70 13.94
N GLU A 101 -39.34 -61.34 12.85
CA GLU A 101 -38.47 -61.51 11.67
C GLU A 101 -38.14 -60.13 11.06
N GLU A 102 -36.95 -60.00 10.46
CA GLU A 102 -36.45 -58.76 9.81
C GLU A 102 -36.33 -57.52 10.73
N HIS A 103 -36.24 -57.72 12.04
CA HIS A 103 -36.02 -56.65 13.03
C HIS A 103 -34.65 -56.76 13.70
N ILE A 104 -34.14 -55.61 14.17
CA ILE A 104 -33.04 -55.55 15.14
C ILE A 104 -33.63 -55.79 16.54
N ASP A 105 -33.04 -56.74 17.27
CA ASP A 105 -33.42 -57.11 18.64
C ASP A 105 -32.60 -56.37 19.70
N VAL A 106 -31.33 -56.06 19.38
CA VAL A 106 -30.37 -55.45 20.31
C VAL A 106 -29.57 -54.34 19.65
N ILE A 107 -29.56 -53.17 20.27
CA ILE A 107 -28.60 -52.11 19.97
C ILE A 107 -27.45 -52.17 20.99
N VAL A 108 -26.23 -52.23 20.46
CA VAL A 108 -24.97 -52.28 21.21
C VAL A 108 -24.40 -50.87 21.27
N GLU A 109 -24.58 -50.20 22.41
CA GLU A 109 -23.96 -48.90 22.66
C GLU A 109 -22.58 -49.14 23.29
N LEU A 110 -21.54 -48.80 22.54
CA LEU A 110 -20.17 -48.76 23.06
C LEU A 110 -20.06 -47.64 24.10
N PRO A 111 -19.29 -47.82 25.18
CA PRO A 111 -18.99 -46.70 26.06
C PRO A 111 -18.27 -45.62 25.25
N GLU A 112 -18.56 -44.34 25.53
CA GLU A 112 -17.72 -43.25 25.04
C GLU A 112 -16.27 -43.58 25.40
N LEU A 113 -15.44 -43.83 24.38
CA LEU A 113 -14.00 -43.93 24.58
C LEU A 113 -13.58 -42.64 25.29
N PRO A 114 -12.70 -42.72 26.31
CA PRO A 114 -12.23 -41.50 26.97
C PRO A 114 -11.75 -40.57 25.88
N THR A 115 -12.36 -39.37 25.83
CA THR A 115 -12.06 -38.35 24.84
C THR A 115 -10.56 -38.33 24.64
N LEU A 116 -10.12 -38.35 23.38
CA LEU A 116 -8.71 -38.21 23.05
C LEU A 116 -8.23 -36.97 23.81
N THR A 117 -7.51 -37.23 24.90
CA THR A 117 -6.55 -36.28 25.41
C THR A 117 -5.63 -36.14 24.23
N VAL A 118 -5.78 -35.02 23.54
CA VAL A 118 -4.83 -34.59 22.53
C VAL A 118 -3.49 -34.65 23.25
N THR A 119 -2.73 -35.72 23.00
CA THR A 119 -1.29 -35.65 23.07
C THR A 119 -0.98 -34.47 22.17
N ARG A 120 -0.72 -33.32 22.79
CA ARG A 120 -0.29 -32.14 22.08
C ARG A 120 1.03 -32.54 21.43
N ASN A 121 0.94 -33.03 20.21
CA ASN A 121 1.96 -32.75 19.23
C ASN A 121 2.01 -31.23 19.21
N ASP A 122 3.00 -30.68 19.89
CA ASP A 122 3.23 -29.23 19.86
C ASP A 122 3.32 -28.80 18.39
N ASN A 123 3.85 -29.65 17.49
CA ASN A 123 3.81 -29.47 16.03
C ASN A 123 2.42 -29.18 15.44
N ASP A 124 1.35 -29.90 15.81
CA ASP A 124 0.02 -29.68 15.22
C ASP A 124 -0.57 -28.35 15.72
N ILE A 125 -0.33 -28.01 16.99
CA ILE A 125 -0.71 -26.72 17.57
C ILE A 125 0.14 -25.58 17.01
N ILE A 126 1.45 -25.78 16.81
CA ILE A 126 2.36 -24.84 16.17
C ILE A 126 1.91 -24.60 14.73
N THR A 127 1.56 -25.64 13.98
CA THR A 127 1.05 -25.52 12.60
C THR A 127 -0.25 -24.70 12.56
N ILE A 128 -1.19 -24.96 13.48
CA ILE A 128 -2.42 -24.16 13.61
C ILE A 128 -2.10 -22.71 14.04
N LEU A 129 -1.17 -22.51 14.98
CA LEU A 129 -0.77 -21.20 15.48
C LEU A 129 -0.07 -20.37 14.39
N ASP A 130 0.77 -21.00 13.58
CA ASP A 130 1.48 -20.37 12.46
C ASP A 130 0.52 -20.09 11.30
N THR A 131 -0.46 -20.97 11.04
CA THR A 131 -1.57 -20.68 10.12
C THR A 131 -2.38 -19.48 10.60
N MET A 132 -2.67 -19.38 11.91
CA MET A 132 -3.36 -18.22 12.49
C MET A 132 -2.51 -16.95 12.47
N LYS A 133 -1.18 -17.03 12.64
CA LYS A 133 -0.28 -15.88 12.46
C LYS A 133 -0.30 -15.40 11.02
N GLU A 134 -0.22 -16.31 10.05
CA GLU A 134 -0.21 -15.96 8.63
C GLU A 134 -1.57 -15.38 8.19
N MET A 135 -2.69 -15.97 8.63
CA MET A 135 -4.03 -15.38 8.42
C MET A 135 -4.19 -14.00 9.07
N ASN A 136 -3.64 -13.79 10.28
CA ASN A 136 -3.65 -12.47 10.92
C ASN A 136 -2.74 -11.46 10.18
N LYS A 137 -1.60 -11.92 9.67
CA LYS A 137 -0.69 -11.10 8.84
C LYS A 137 -1.37 -10.71 7.53
N GLU A 138 -1.94 -11.66 6.78
CA GLU A 138 -2.75 -11.37 5.59
C GLU A 138 -3.92 -10.41 5.88
N MET A 139 -4.59 -10.59 7.03
CA MET A 139 -5.71 -9.73 7.42
C MET A 139 -5.25 -8.31 7.77
N ASN A 140 -4.12 -8.16 8.45
CA ASN A 140 -3.50 -6.87 8.71
C ASN A 140 -3.02 -6.22 7.41
N GLU A 141 -2.36 -6.95 6.51
CA GLU A 141 -1.97 -6.47 5.18
C GLU A 141 -3.19 -6.03 4.34
N LYS A 142 -4.31 -6.77 4.40
CA LYS A 142 -5.58 -6.37 3.77
C LYS A 142 -6.17 -5.12 4.42
N ILE A 143 -6.07 -4.97 5.74
CA ILE A 143 -6.50 -3.75 6.46
C ILE A 143 -5.62 -2.55 6.09
N ASP A 144 -4.29 -2.72 6.06
CA ASP A 144 -3.34 -1.67 5.69
C ASP A 144 -3.52 -1.24 4.24
N ASN A 145 -3.75 -2.19 3.31
CA ASN A 145 -4.13 -1.86 1.93
C ASN A 145 -5.47 -1.12 1.86
N LEU A 146 -6.50 -1.51 2.62
CA LEU A 146 -7.78 -0.79 2.69
C LEU A 146 -7.67 0.60 3.36
N ILE A 147 -6.68 0.83 4.21
CA ILE A 147 -6.34 2.13 4.80
C ILE A 147 -5.59 3.00 3.79
N LYS A 148 -4.66 2.40 3.04
CA LYS A 148 -3.92 3.01 1.93
C LYS A 148 -4.85 3.48 0.81
N ASP A 149 -5.83 2.64 0.45
CA ASP A 149 -6.88 2.95 -0.53
C ASP A 149 -7.87 4.05 -0.08
N LYS A 150 -7.91 4.37 1.23
CA LYS A 150 -8.87 5.35 1.80
C LYS A 150 -8.26 6.67 2.24
N SER A 151 -6.95 6.76 2.49
CA SER A 151 -6.32 7.97 3.03
C SER A 151 -6.02 9.01 1.95
N VAL A 152 -7.07 9.63 1.42
CA VAL A 152 -6.95 10.88 0.65
C VAL A 152 -6.72 12.03 1.63
N ILE A 153 -5.46 12.40 1.84
CA ILE A 153 -5.07 13.49 2.73
C ILE A 153 -5.11 14.80 1.96
N GLN A 154 -5.82 15.80 2.51
CA GLN A 154 -5.76 17.16 1.98
C GLN A 154 -4.40 17.76 2.29
N ILE A 155 -3.73 18.31 1.27
CA ILE A 155 -2.39 18.91 1.39
C ILE A 155 -2.36 19.98 2.49
N SER A 156 -3.39 20.84 2.55
CA SER A 156 -3.58 21.86 3.60
C SER A 156 -3.84 21.31 5.01
N SER A 157 -3.88 19.99 5.18
CA SER A 157 -4.06 19.29 6.46
C SER A 157 -2.90 18.34 6.77
N VAL A 158 -1.83 18.35 5.96
CA VAL A 158 -0.60 17.64 6.26
C VAL A 158 0.03 18.24 7.52
N ASN A 159 0.30 17.36 8.49
CA ASN A 159 0.93 17.68 9.75
C ASN A 159 2.28 16.94 9.85
N GLU A 160 2.94 17.06 11.00
CA GLU A 160 4.23 16.43 11.29
C GLU A 160 4.20 14.90 11.12
N GLU A 161 3.12 14.24 11.52
CA GLU A 161 2.95 12.78 11.41
C GLU A 161 2.76 12.33 9.95
N TYR A 162 1.92 13.04 9.18
CA TYR A 162 1.72 12.74 7.76
C TYR A 162 2.99 12.99 6.95
N LEU A 163 3.70 14.09 7.21
CA LEU A 163 4.97 14.36 6.53
C LEU A 163 6.03 13.32 6.89
N ALA A 164 6.17 12.94 8.17
CA ALA A 164 7.13 11.92 8.58
C ALA A 164 6.94 10.59 7.82
N LYS A 165 5.69 10.13 7.65
CA LYS A 165 5.37 8.92 6.86
C LYS A 165 5.73 9.06 5.37
N ILE A 166 5.58 10.26 4.79
CA ILE A 166 5.96 10.53 3.40
C ILE A 166 7.49 10.52 3.25
N LEU A 167 8.20 11.18 4.17
CA LEU A 167 9.66 11.23 4.22
C LEU A 167 10.26 9.82 4.40
N GLU A 168 9.78 9.05 5.37
CA GLU A 168 10.16 7.66 5.61
C GLU A 168 9.94 6.77 4.37
N TYR A 169 8.78 6.86 3.73
CA TYR A 169 8.48 6.06 2.52
C TYR A 169 9.33 6.45 1.31
N THR A 170 9.63 7.74 1.15
CA THR A 170 10.44 8.24 0.01
C THR A 170 11.95 8.11 0.25
N GLY A 171 12.37 7.86 1.50
CA GLY A 171 13.77 7.94 1.92
C GLY A 171 14.34 9.35 1.82
N LEU A 172 13.49 10.36 1.98
CA LEU A 172 13.87 11.77 2.06
C LEU A 172 14.02 12.19 3.54
N ASP A 173 14.95 13.11 3.82
CA ASP A 173 15.01 13.84 5.10
C ASP A 173 14.82 15.36 4.87
N TYR A 174 14.80 16.17 5.92
CA TYR A 174 14.61 17.62 5.85
C TYR A 174 15.69 18.39 6.63
N LYS A 175 16.42 19.26 5.92
CA LYS A 175 17.52 20.08 6.47
C LYS A 175 17.22 21.57 6.35
N THR A 176 17.34 22.31 7.44
CA THR A 176 17.42 23.78 7.43
C THR A 176 18.86 24.28 7.35
N THR A 177 19.10 25.36 6.61
CA THR A 177 20.45 25.87 6.31
C THR A 177 20.41 27.38 5.98
N THR A 178 21.54 27.96 5.58
CA THR A 178 21.66 29.37 5.15
C THR A 178 21.93 29.49 3.65
N LEU A 179 21.84 30.71 3.11
CA LEU A 179 22.18 30.97 1.70
C LEU A 179 23.67 30.74 1.47
N GLU A 180 24.51 31.18 2.41
CA GLU A 180 25.96 31.15 2.33
C GLU A 180 26.52 29.72 2.36
N GLU A 181 25.81 28.78 2.99
CA GLU A 181 26.14 27.35 3.02
C GLU A 181 25.81 26.64 1.70
N GLU A 182 24.64 26.89 1.10
CA GLU A 182 24.16 26.18 -0.09
C GLU A 182 24.56 26.86 -1.41
N LEU A 183 24.70 28.19 -1.42
CA LEU A 183 24.98 29.02 -2.60
C LEU A 183 26.09 30.05 -2.28
N PRO A 184 27.30 29.60 -1.89
CA PRO A 184 28.40 30.47 -1.51
C PRO A 184 28.79 31.42 -2.65
N GLY A 185 28.92 32.71 -2.35
CA GLY A 185 29.30 33.73 -3.32
C GLY A 185 28.18 34.19 -4.28
N LEU A 186 26.95 33.71 -4.13
CA LEU A 186 25.82 34.21 -4.93
C LEU A 186 25.45 35.64 -4.53
N ASP A 187 25.77 36.61 -5.39
CA ASP A 187 25.31 37.98 -5.21
C ASP A 187 23.79 38.09 -5.42
N LEU A 188 23.09 38.63 -4.43
CA LEU A 188 21.65 38.91 -4.42
C LEU A 188 21.33 40.41 -4.26
N ASN A 189 22.30 41.30 -4.48
CA ASN A 189 22.06 42.74 -4.47
C ASN A 189 21.09 43.16 -5.59
N LEU A 190 20.11 43.98 -5.23
CA LEU A 190 19.23 44.67 -6.17
C LEU A 190 19.34 46.17 -5.95
N ASN A 191 19.62 46.91 -7.04
CA ASN A 191 19.67 48.37 -7.04
C ASN A 191 18.26 49.01 -7.08
N GLU A 192 17.23 48.32 -6.58
CA GLU A 192 15.85 48.77 -6.56
C GLU A 192 15.15 48.45 -5.23
N ARG A 193 14.17 49.28 -4.87
CA ARG A 193 13.42 49.12 -3.61
C ARG A 193 12.20 48.22 -3.80
N ILE A 194 12.28 47.00 -3.27
CA ILE A 194 11.10 46.13 -3.14
C ILE A 194 10.25 46.55 -1.95
N ASN A 195 9.07 47.11 -2.20
CA ASN A 195 8.07 47.41 -1.17
C ASN A 195 7.33 46.14 -0.73
N ALA A 196 6.94 46.07 0.55
CA ALA A 196 6.12 44.97 1.08
C ALA A 196 4.73 44.94 0.43
N PHE A 197 4.13 43.74 0.31
CA PHE A 197 2.70 43.63 0.05
C PHE A 197 1.88 44.19 1.21
N LYS A 198 0.66 44.65 0.92
CA LYS A 198 -0.27 45.19 1.92
C LYS A 198 -1.53 44.32 1.98
N TRP A 199 -1.50 43.28 2.80
CA TRP A 199 -2.73 42.54 3.12
C TRP A 199 -3.78 43.49 3.71
N SER A 200 -5.02 43.33 3.25
CA SER A 200 -6.22 43.88 3.89
C SER A 200 -6.90 42.80 4.75
N ASP A 201 -7.98 43.15 5.43
CA ASP A 201 -8.73 42.25 6.29
C ASP A 201 -9.52 41.18 5.51
N GLU A 202 -9.88 41.42 4.24
CA GLU A 202 -10.55 40.44 3.37
C GLU A 202 -9.84 39.07 3.37
N ALA A 203 -10.59 37.98 3.22
CA ALA A 203 -10.01 36.63 3.12
C ALA A 203 -8.93 36.55 2.02
N GLU A 204 -7.84 35.83 2.28
CA GLU A 204 -6.66 35.74 1.42
C GLU A 204 -7.00 35.44 -0.05
N ARG A 205 -7.86 34.44 -0.31
CA ARG A 205 -8.33 34.08 -1.66
C ARG A 205 -9.02 35.23 -2.40
N LEU A 206 -9.66 36.17 -1.69
CA LEU A 206 -10.30 37.34 -2.31
C LEU A 206 -9.27 38.40 -2.76
N GLN A 207 -8.05 38.36 -2.22
CA GLN A 207 -6.97 39.28 -2.59
C GLN A 207 -6.12 38.78 -3.78
N ASN A 208 -6.56 37.70 -4.45
CA ASN A 208 -5.84 37.02 -5.52
C ASN A 208 -5.36 37.92 -6.66
N GLY A 209 -6.22 38.80 -7.19
CA GLY A 209 -5.80 39.77 -8.22
C GLY A 209 -4.72 40.75 -7.72
N ARG A 210 -4.74 41.10 -6.43
CA ARG A 210 -3.78 42.04 -5.82
C ARG A 210 -2.42 41.40 -5.62
N TYR A 211 -2.35 40.20 -5.03
CA TYR A 211 -1.06 39.53 -4.82
C TYR A 211 -0.43 39.05 -6.13
N LYS A 212 -1.23 38.64 -7.13
CA LYS A 212 -0.72 38.33 -8.47
C LYS A 212 -0.07 39.54 -9.13
N THR A 213 -0.77 40.67 -9.16
CA THR A 213 -0.24 41.92 -9.73
C THR A 213 1.08 42.31 -9.03
N TYR A 214 1.13 42.17 -7.70
CA TYR A 214 2.34 42.39 -6.93
C TYR A 214 3.48 41.44 -7.31
N ILE A 215 3.23 40.12 -7.36
CA ILE A 215 4.23 39.11 -7.75
C ILE A 215 4.73 39.33 -9.18
N THR A 216 3.84 39.56 -10.14
CA THR A 216 4.17 39.91 -11.54
C THR A 216 5.13 41.09 -11.60
N ASN A 217 4.86 42.15 -10.84
CA ASN A 217 5.65 43.36 -10.87
C ASN A 217 7.02 43.18 -10.19
N ILE A 218 7.07 42.62 -8.97
CA ILE A 218 8.36 42.45 -8.26
C ILE A 218 9.26 41.40 -8.93
N LEU A 219 8.71 40.44 -9.66
CA LEU A 219 9.50 39.45 -10.40
C LEU A 219 9.75 39.84 -11.87
N LYS A 220 9.31 41.03 -12.30
CA LYS A 220 9.36 41.51 -13.70
C LYS A 220 8.82 40.47 -14.72
N LEU A 221 7.74 39.73 -14.40
CA LEU A 221 7.24 38.61 -15.23
C LEU A 221 6.74 39.00 -16.63
N GLY A 222 6.59 40.30 -16.92
CA GLY A 222 6.35 40.79 -18.28
C GLY A 222 7.56 40.68 -19.21
N SER A 223 8.78 40.60 -18.67
CA SER A 223 10.03 40.50 -19.46
C SER A 223 10.31 39.07 -19.98
N PHE A 224 9.82 38.05 -19.28
CA PHE A 224 9.97 36.65 -19.67
C PHE A 224 8.92 36.25 -20.71
N ARG A 225 9.38 35.81 -21.88
CA ARG A 225 8.53 35.43 -23.02
C ARG A 225 7.92 34.06 -22.81
N ARG A 226 8.67 33.14 -22.20
CA ARG A 226 8.30 31.72 -22.05
C ARG A 226 7.67 31.42 -20.70
N LEU A 227 7.99 32.18 -19.65
CA LEU A 227 7.45 31.96 -18.30
C LEU A 227 6.21 32.81 -18.01
N GLY A 228 5.25 32.28 -17.24
CA GLY A 228 4.03 33.00 -16.85
C GLY A 228 3.35 32.42 -15.60
N ILE A 229 2.49 33.21 -14.97
CA ILE A 229 1.66 32.74 -13.84
C ILE A 229 0.51 31.89 -14.38
N TYR A 230 0.30 30.71 -13.79
CA TYR A 230 -0.96 29.98 -13.90
C TYR A 230 -1.80 30.16 -12.63
N ASP A 231 -3.12 30.30 -12.81
CA ASP A 231 -4.07 30.56 -11.74
C ASP A 231 -4.76 29.27 -11.28
N THR A 232 -4.35 28.79 -10.11
CA THR A 232 -4.86 27.59 -9.48
C THR A 232 -6.21 27.79 -8.75
N ILE A 233 -6.76 29.02 -8.67
CA ILE A 233 -7.96 29.32 -7.85
C ILE A 233 -9.19 28.47 -8.19
N ASN A 234 -9.31 28.04 -9.45
CA ASN A 234 -10.41 27.20 -9.94
C ASN A 234 -10.03 25.71 -10.06
N ASP A 235 -8.77 25.34 -9.83
CA ASP A 235 -8.30 23.96 -9.82
C ASP A 235 -7.87 23.54 -8.41
N ASN A 236 -8.83 23.04 -7.65
CA ASN A 236 -8.61 22.49 -6.30
C ASN A 236 -7.87 21.13 -6.32
N SER A 237 -7.51 20.62 -7.51
CA SER A 237 -6.85 19.32 -7.72
C SER A 237 -5.49 19.41 -8.43
N PHE A 238 -4.99 20.62 -8.66
CA PHE A 238 -3.77 20.90 -9.43
C PHE A 238 -2.56 20.09 -8.96
N LEU A 239 -2.44 19.82 -7.67
CA LEU A 239 -1.34 19.03 -7.07
C LEU A 239 -1.74 17.61 -6.66
N THR A 240 -3.01 17.20 -6.82
CA THR A 240 -3.48 15.87 -6.43
C THR A 240 -2.68 14.74 -7.11
N THR A 241 -2.12 13.84 -6.29
CA THR A 241 -1.24 12.74 -6.71
C THR A 241 -2.03 11.47 -7.08
N SER A 242 -1.37 10.55 -7.81
CA SER A 242 -1.88 9.19 -8.04
C SER A 242 -1.70 8.32 -6.78
N ALA A 243 -2.57 7.35 -6.58
CA ALA A 243 -2.58 6.50 -5.37
C ALA A 243 -1.30 5.65 -5.21
N ASP A 244 -0.64 5.28 -6.31
CA ASP A 244 0.42 4.26 -6.32
C ASP A 244 1.84 4.81 -6.09
N ILE A 245 1.99 6.13 -5.94
CA ILE A 245 3.31 6.81 -5.94
C ILE A 245 3.79 7.15 -4.51
N LEU A 246 2.87 7.33 -3.57
CA LEU A 246 3.11 7.78 -2.20
C LEU A 246 2.44 6.82 -1.21
N PRO A 247 2.78 6.83 0.10
CA PRO A 247 2.14 5.94 1.07
C PRO A 247 0.68 6.31 1.35
N MET A 248 0.26 7.50 0.90
CA MET A 248 -1.09 8.04 1.00
C MET A 248 -1.35 8.95 -0.21
N LYS A 249 -2.60 9.09 -0.65
CA LYS A 249 -2.93 10.00 -1.75
C LYS A 249 -3.01 11.43 -1.24
N LEU A 250 -2.11 12.30 -1.70
CA LEU A 250 -2.21 13.73 -1.48
C LEU A 250 -3.22 14.35 -2.45
N SER A 251 -4.13 15.17 -1.93
CA SER A 251 -5.15 15.91 -2.69
C SER A 251 -5.07 17.40 -2.38
N GLY A 252 -5.11 18.24 -3.40
CA GLY A 252 -5.17 19.68 -3.21
C GLY A 252 -4.54 20.47 -4.34
N THR A 253 -4.21 21.71 -3.99
CA THR A 253 -3.69 22.76 -4.87
C THR A 253 -2.77 23.67 -4.06
N THR A 254 -2.26 24.74 -4.67
CA THR A 254 -1.40 25.77 -4.06
C THR A 254 -1.96 27.15 -4.39
N ASN A 255 -1.49 28.24 -3.79
CA ASN A 255 -2.01 29.59 -4.08
C ASN A 255 -1.65 30.10 -5.50
N LEU A 256 -0.44 29.80 -5.99
CA LEU A 256 0.06 30.30 -7.27
C LEU A 256 1.23 29.45 -7.79
N VAL A 257 1.35 29.29 -9.11
CA VAL A 257 2.57 28.73 -9.73
C VAL A 257 3.05 29.59 -10.91
N ILE A 258 4.36 29.54 -11.15
CA ILE A 258 4.99 29.98 -12.39
C ILE A 258 5.31 28.74 -13.22
N VAL A 259 4.83 28.74 -14.45
CA VAL A 259 4.93 27.66 -15.43
C VAL A 259 5.37 28.19 -16.78
N ASP A 260 5.72 27.29 -17.70
CA ASP A 260 5.92 27.65 -19.09
C ASP A 260 4.58 28.01 -19.77
N ARG A 261 4.51 29.09 -20.54
CA ARG A 261 3.27 29.59 -21.17
C ARG A 261 2.66 28.62 -22.17
N HIS A 262 3.46 27.82 -22.89
CA HIS A 262 2.93 26.80 -23.80
C HIS A 262 2.15 25.73 -23.05
N SER A 263 2.55 25.40 -21.82
CA SER A 263 1.85 24.42 -20.98
C SER A 263 0.45 24.88 -20.60
N ILE A 264 0.25 26.19 -20.39
CA ILE A 264 -1.07 26.80 -20.16
C ILE A 264 -1.92 26.67 -21.43
N ALA A 265 -1.36 27.02 -22.59
CA ALA A 265 -2.06 26.91 -23.88
C ALA A 265 -2.45 25.46 -24.21
N MET A 266 -1.61 24.49 -23.83
CA MET A 266 -1.83 23.05 -23.98
C MET A 266 -2.70 22.42 -22.87
N GLN A 267 -3.18 23.20 -21.90
CA GLN A 267 -3.97 22.73 -20.76
C GLN A 267 -3.27 21.65 -19.91
N LEU A 268 -1.93 21.68 -19.86
CA LEU A 268 -1.07 20.82 -19.03
C LEU A 268 -0.08 21.63 -18.15
N PRO A 269 -0.51 22.70 -17.43
CA PRO A 269 0.38 23.53 -16.62
C PRO A 269 1.05 22.77 -15.47
N GLU A 270 0.45 21.71 -14.95
CA GLU A 270 1.02 20.89 -13.88
C GLU A 270 2.25 20.07 -14.33
N LYS A 271 2.47 19.97 -15.66
CA LYS A 271 3.65 19.33 -16.25
C LYS A 271 4.84 20.26 -16.40
N HIS A 272 4.70 21.57 -16.20
CA HIS A 272 5.78 22.54 -16.48
C HIS A 272 5.92 23.57 -15.35
N ILE A 273 5.68 23.15 -14.10
CA ILE A 273 5.88 23.98 -12.91
C ILE A 273 7.39 24.25 -12.76
N ARG A 274 7.74 25.53 -12.60
CA ARG A 274 9.10 26.00 -12.29
C ARG A 274 9.19 26.46 -10.84
N ILE A 275 8.27 27.34 -10.44
CA ILE A 275 8.20 27.91 -9.09
C ILE A 275 6.78 27.75 -8.54
N LEU A 276 6.68 27.32 -7.29
CA LEU A 276 5.42 27.14 -6.57
C LEU A 276 5.37 28.10 -5.39
N PHE A 277 4.20 28.73 -5.15
CA PHE A 277 4.00 29.69 -4.07
C PHE A 277 2.81 29.31 -3.19
N GLU A 278 3.09 29.02 -1.92
CA GLU A 278 2.09 29.05 -0.85
C GLU A 278 2.19 30.39 -0.13
N LEU A 279 1.06 31.08 -0.05
CA LEU A 279 0.93 32.44 0.48
C LEU A 279 0.13 32.38 1.78
N LYS A 280 0.62 33.02 2.83
CA LYS A 280 -0.09 33.08 4.13
C LYS A 280 -0.06 34.50 4.66
N LYS A 281 -1.16 35.03 5.21
CA LYS A 281 -1.11 36.32 5.93
C LYS A 281 -0.18 36.29 7.15
N ILE A 282 -0.08 35.14 7.81
CA ILE A 282 0.76 34.86 8.98
C ILE A 282 1.24 33.41 8.84
N ILE A 283 2.55 33.17 8.87
CA ILE A 283 3.10 31.82 8.73
C ILE A 283 3.24 31.14 10.11
N VAL A 284 2.72 29.92 10.23
CA VAL A 284 2.81 29.02 11.39
C VAL A 284 3.60 27.75 11.08
N LYS A 285 3.93 26.93 12.09
CA LYS A 285 4.70 25.66 11.89
C LYS A 285 4.00 24.73 10.89
N ALA A 286 2.67 24.64 10.92
CA ALA A 286 1.89 23.76 10.04
C ALA A 286 2.12 24.05 8.55
N ASP A 287 2.27 25.32 8.18
CA ASP A 287 2.48 25.74 6.79
C ASP A 287 3.81 25.21 6.22
N THR A 288 4.79 24.97 7.09
CA THR A 288 6.09 24.36 6.73
C THR A 288 5.90 22.88 6.33
N PHE A 289 4.94 22.16 6.92
CA PHE A 289 4.60 20.80 6.49
C PHE A 289 3.77 20.80 5.20
N GLN A 290 2.85 21.77 5.07
CA GLN A 290 2.06 21.94 3.85
C GLN A 290 2.96 22.20 2.63
N ILE A 291 3.87 23.19 2.68
CA ILE A 291 4.74 23.52 1.53
C ILE A 291 5.66 22.37 1.13
N MET A 292 6.11 21.53 2.08
CA MET A 292 6.89 20.33 1.75
C MET A 292 6.05 19.27 1.03
N ALA A 293 4.79 19.06 1.44
CA ALA A 293 3.88 18.16 0.73
C ALA A 293 3.51 18.71 -0.67
N GLU A 294 3.40 20.03 -0.83
CA GLU A 294 3.21 20.68 -2.13
C GLU A 294 4.43 20.52 -3.03
N LEU A 295 5.65 20.72 -2.52
CA LEU A 295 6.90 20.50 -3.24
C LEU A 295 7.01 19.07 -3.76
N ILE A 296 6.79 18.08 -2.90
CA ILE A 296 6.79 16.65 -3.27
C ILE A 296 5.73 16.36 -4.35
N SER A 297 4.51 16.89 -4.18
CA SER A 297 3.42 16.68 -5.14
C SER A 297 3.69 17.34 -6.49
N ALA A 298 4.31 18.52 -6.50
CA ALA A 298 4.66 19.26 -7.71
C ALA A 298 5.82 18.61 -8.47
N ASP A 299 6.87 18.14 -7.78
CA ASP A 299 8.01 17.45 -8.40
C ASP A 299 7.59 16.12 -9.05
N LEU A 300 6.68 15.38 -8.40
CA LEU A 300 6.06 14.17 -8.97
C LEU A 300 5.22 14.46 -10.23
N LYS A 301 4.80 15.71 -10.48
CA LYS A 301 4.04 16.09 -11.66
C LYS A 301 4.87 16.74 -12.77
N SER A 302 5.84 17.58 -12.41
CA SER A 302 6.52 18.48 -13.33
C SER A 302 7.62 17.82 -14.17
N ASN A 303 7.88 18.43 -15.32
CA ASN A 303 9.01 18.16 -16.20
C ASN A 303 10.30 18.82 -15.68
N TYR A 304 10.23 19.72 -14.71
CA TYR A 304 11.40 20.39 -14.12
C TYR A 304 11.48 20.23 -12.60
N THR A 305 12.65 20.55 -12.05
CA THR A 305 12.90 20.63 -10.61
C THR A 305 12.20 21.86 -10.03
N ILE A 306 11.53 21.71 -8.88
CA ILE A 306 10.70 22.77 -8.32
C ILE A 306 11.46 23.63 -7.30
N LEU A 307 11.26 24.95 -7.39
CA LEU A 307 11.53 25.87 -6.29
C LEU A 307 10.20 26.22 -5.60
N ALA A 308 9.99 25.73 -4.38
CA ALA A 308 8.81 26.02 -3.59
C ALA A 308 9.07 27.21 -2.65
N VAL A 309 8.09 28.12 -2.53
CA VAL A 309 8.18 29.37 -1.79
C VAL A 309 7.01 29.47 -0.83
N LEU A 310 7.30 29.53 0.47
CA LEU A 310 6.31 29.87 1.50
C LEU A 310 6.56 31.31 1.94
N THR A 311 5.57 32.19 1.76
CA THR A 311 5.77 33.62 2.06
C THR A 311 4.53 34.38 2.53
N ASP A 312 4.76 35.40 3.34
CA ASP A 312 3.78 36.42 3.70
C ASP A 312 3.75 37.62 2.73
N LEU A 313 4.60 37.62 1.69
CA LEU A 313 4.83 38.73 0.76
C LEU A 313 5.26 40.05 1.43
N ILE A 314 5.57 40.02 2.73
CA ILE A 314 6.12 41.10 3.52
C ILE A 314 7.60 40.78 3.72
N ASP A 315 8.00 40.13 4.81
CA ASP A 315 9.40 39.92 5.18
C ASP A 315 9.71 38.47 5.64
N ASP A 316 8.74 37.56 5.57
CA ASP A 316 8.98 36.11 5.72
C ASP A 316 8.94 35.44 4.35
N TRP A 317 10.11 35.05 3.84
CA TRP A 317 10.29 34.36 2.55
C TRP A 317 11.13 33.12 2.76
N ARG A 318 10.52 31.95 2.66
CA ARG A 318 11.16 30.65 2.89
C ARG A 318 11.17 29.85 1.60
N PHE A 319 12.33 29.31 1.26
CA PHE A 319 12.59 28.60 0.02
C PHE A 319 12.84 27.13 0.33
N TYR A 320 12.23 26.25 -0.46
CA TYR A 320 12.39 24.80 -0.37
C TYR A 320 12.64 24.20 -1.75
N TRP A 321 13.56 23.25 -1.83
CA TRP A 321 13.79 22.43 -3.02
C TRP A 321 14.35 21.07 -2.61
N LEU A 322 14.41 20.13 -3.56
CA LEU A 322 14.99 18.81 -3.36
C LEU A 322 16.47 18.83 -3.75
N ASN A 323 17.34 18.35 -2.85
CA ASN A 323 18.76 18.09 -3.09
C ASN A 323 18.99 16.57 -3.05
N ASP A 324 19.28 16.01 -4.21
CA ASP A 324 19.28 14.57 -4.47
C ASP A 324 20.58 13.88 -4.03
N ASN A 325 21.67 14.66 -3.92
CA ASN A 325 22.96 14.15 -3.43
C ASN A 325 22.84 13.60 -2.01
N ASP A 326 22.08 14.30 -1.17
CA ASP A 326 21.83 13.93 0.23
C ASP A 326 20.43 13.36 0.46
N ARG A 327 19.57 13.32 -0.57
CA ARG A 327 18.13 13.00 -0.49
C ARG A 327 17.36 13.88 0.49
N ASN A 328 17.65 15.18 0.50
CA ASN A 328 17.09 16.12 1.46
C ASN A 328 16.16 17.13 0.80
N ILE A 329 15.05 17.45 1.46
CA ILE A 329 14.40 18.74 1.28
C ILE A 329 15.27 19.78 1.99
N ILE A 330 15.83 20.72 1.24
CA ILE A 330 16.60 21.83 1.80
C ILE A 330 15.67 23.01 2.02
N GLY A 331 15.75 23.65 3.19
CA GLY A 331 14.99 24.85 3.54
C GLY A 331 15.87 26.00 4.04
N PHE A 332 15.73 27.20 3.47
CA PHE A 332 16.30 28.43 4.04
C PHE A 332 15.33 29.62 4.00
N LYS A 333 15.65 30.68 4.74
CA LYS A 333 14.90 31.94 4.77
C LYS A 333 15.75 33.10 4.24
N LEU A 334 15.13 34.01 3.48
CA LEU A 334 15.76 35.26 3.02
C LEU A 334 14.95 36.51 3.42
N PRO A 335 15.58 37.68 3.55
CA PRO A 335 14.91 38.97 3.51
C PRO A 335 14.24 39.22 2.14
N ARG A 336 13.16 40.02 2.09
CA ARG A 336 12.36 40.25 0.86
C ARG A 336 13.19 40.63 -0.38
N VAL A 337 14.18 41.51 -0.23
CA VAL A 337 15.00 41.97 -1.38
C VAL A 337 15.79 40.81 -1.97
N ASN A 338 16.53 40.09 -1.14
CA ASN A 338 17.30 38.91 -1.55
C ASN A 338 16.39 37.79 -2.08
N ALA A 339 15.21 37.61 -1.49
CA ALA A 339 14.21 36.65 -1.96
C ALA A 339 13.74 36.95 -3.39
N VAL A 340 13.44 38.21 -3.71
CA VAL A 340 13.09 38.65 -5.06
C VAL A 340 14.29 38.53 -6.02
N ALA A 341 15.51 38.85 -5.56
CA ALA A 341 16.72 38.70 -6.35
C ALA A 341 16.97 37.24 -6.77
N LEU A 342 16.85 36.31 -5.82
CA LEU A 342 16.98 34.86 -6.06
C LEU A 342 15.94 34.36 -7.04
N LEU A 343 14.68 34.78 -6.87
CA LEU A 343 13.58 34.42 -7.78
C LEU A 343 13.83 34.94 -9.20
N ARG A 344 14.22 36.20 -9.37
CA ARG A 344 14.56 36.77 -10.70
C ARG A 344 15.71 36.03 -11.36
N LYS A 345 16.79 35.73 -10.63
CA LYS A 345 17.93 34.94 -11.15
C LYS A 345 17.50 33.52 -11.56
N ASN A 346 16.64 32.86 -10.77
CA ASN A 346 16.11 31.53 -11.09
C ASN A 346 15.18 31.53 -12.33
N LEU A 347 14.37 32.58 -12.50
CA LEU A 347 13.53 32.76 -13.69
C LEU A 347 14.36 33.00 -14.96
N ALA A 348 15.35 33.89 -14.89
CA ALA A 348 16.27 34.15 -16.01
C ALA A 348 17.03 32.87 -16.42
N PHE A 349 17.52 32.09 -15.46
CA PHE A 349 18.13 30.79 -15.73
C PHE A 349 17.16 29.81 -16.41
N SER A 350 15.89 29.80 -16.01
CA SER A 350 14.86 28.90 -16.58
C SER A 350 14.46 29.28 -18.02
N GLU A 351 14.45 30.58 -18.36
CA GLU A 351 14.24 31.07 -19.72
C GLU A 351 15.43 30.69 -20.63
N LEU A 352 16.67 30.93 -20.16
CA LEU A 352 17.91 30.56 -20.88
C LEU A 352 18.06 29.05 -21.08
N GLU A 353 17.64 28.22 -20.13
CA GLU A 353 17.62 26.76 -20.26
C GLU A 353 16.74 26.30 -21.43
N GLN A 354 15.58 26.94 -21.63
CA GLN A 354 14.68 26.63 -22.74
C GLN A 354 15.23 27.11 -24.07
N GLU A 355 15.75 28.34 -24.14
CA GLU A 355 16.39 28.85 -25.35
C GLU A 355 17.57 27.99 -25.77
N ARG A 356 18.40 27.53 -24.82
CA ARG A 356 19.49 26.57 -25.10
C ARG A 356 18.97 25.21 -25.55
N SER A 357 17.86 24.73 -25.00
CA SER A 357 17.27 23.44 -25.40
C SER A 357 16.73 23.49 -26.84
N GLU A 358 15.93 24.52 -27.18
CA GLU A 358 15.41 24.72 -28.54
C GLU A 358 16.54 24.97 -29.57
N ASN A 359 17.52 25.80 -29.22
CA ASN A 359 18.66 26.04 -30.11
C ASN A 359 19.56 24.80 -30.27
N LYS A 360 19.59 23.89 -29.29
CA LYS A 360 20.32 22.63 -29.37
C LYS A 360 19.57 21.60 -30.23
N GLU A 361 18.24 21.55 -30.16
CA GLU A 361 17.42 20.74 -31.09
C GLU A 361 17.58 21.27 -32.54
N LEU A 362 17.43 22.58 -32.74
CA LEU A 362 17.59 23.22 -34.06
C LEU A 362 19.02 23.07 -34.61
N GLY A 363 20.03 23.18 -33.73
CA GLY A 363 21.43 22.94 -34.06
C GLY A 363 21.70 21.48 -34.43
N GLN A 364 21.10 20.51 -33.73
CA GLN A 364 21.22 19.09 -34.05
C GLN A 364 20.52 18.72 -35.37
N GLU A 365 19.38 19.33 -35.71
CA GLU A 365 18.78 19.19 -37.05
C GLU A 365 19.70 19.77 -38.14
N LEU A 366 20.31 20.94 -37.90
CA LEU A 366 21.20 21.59 -38.86
C LEU A 366 22.54 20.84 -39.03
N ASP A 367 23.10 20.31 -37.94
CA ASP A 367 24.32 19.49 -37.95
C ASP A 367 24.10 18.11 -38.57
N GLN A 368 22.89 17.53 -38.48
CA GLN A 368 22.53 16.35 -39.27
C GLN A 368 22.44 16.65 -40.77
N VAL A 369 22.09 17.88 -41.16
CA VAL A 369 22.04 18.33 -42.57
C VAL A 369 23.44 18.72 -43.09
N LEU A 370 24.34 19.22 -42.23
CA LEU A 370 25.66 19.75 -42.63
C LEU A 370 26.86 18.88 -42.25
N GLY A 371 26.69 17.85 -41.41
CA GLY A 371 27.72 16.86 -41.08
C GLY A 371 28.86 17.37 -40.19
N ILE A 372 28.62 18.40 -39.36
CA ILE A 372 29.60 18.99 -38.45
C ILE A 372 29.27 18.57 -37.01
N SER A 373 30.30 18.38 -36.18
CA SER A 373 30.14 18.12 -34.74
C SER A 373 31.04 19.04 -33.94
N THR A 374 30.46 19.82 -33.03
CA THR A 374 31.18 20.71 -32.11
C THR A 374 30.99 20.28 -30.66
N SER A 375 32.09 20.25 -29.91
CA SER A 375 32.22 19.64 -28.60
C SER A 375 31.93 20.61 -27.43
N GLU A 376 31.48 20.01 -26.32
CA GLU A 376 31.77 20.44 -24.94
C GLU A 376 31.37 21.88 -24.56
N VAL A 377 30.06 22.07 -24.35
CA VAL A 377 29.47 23.08 -23.43
C VAL A 377 28.95 22.36 -22.18
N GLU A 378 28.77 23.09 -21.09
CA GLU A 378 29.24 22.60 -19.80
C GLU A 378 28.36 22.99 -18.57
N GLU A 379 28.64 22.36 -17.42
CA GLU A 379 27.71 22.20 -16.27
C GLU A 379 27.61 23.36 -15.25
N PRO A 380 26.51 23.38 -14.44
CA PRO A 380 26.13 24.50 -13.60
C PRO A 380 26.09 24.20 -12.07
N LEU A 381 25.44 25.12 -11.35
CA LEU A 381 25.00 25.10 -9.94
C LEU A 381 24.49 23.74 -9.39
N PRO A 382 24.41 23.56 -8.05
CA PRO A 382 24.08 22.29 -7.39
C PRO A 382 22.93 21.52 -8.05
N LYS A 383 23.24 20.29 -8.49
CA LYS A 383 22.34 19.45 -9.29
C LYS A 383 21.05 19.14 -8.52
N ARG A 384 19.97 19.83 -8.88
CA ARG A 384 18.60 19.43 -8.58
C ARG A 384 18.18 18.34 -9.57
N GLN A 385 17.54 17.31 -9.09
CA GLN A 385 16.96 16.19 -9.81
C GLN A 385 15.54 15.94 -9.25
N LYS A 386 14.90 14.84 -9.63
CA LYS A 386 13.50 14.55 -9.26
C LYS A 386 13.34 13.33 -8.36
N ILE A 387 12.29 13.36 -7.55
CA ILE A 387 11.82 12.23 -6.72
C ILE A 387 11.66 10.95 -7.55
N LYS A 388 11.19 11.03 -8.80
CA LYS A 388 11.06 9.86 -9.69
C LYS A 388 12.38 9.17 -9.99
N GLN A 389 13.49 9.92 -10.07
CA GLN A 389 14.84 9.37 -10.29
C GLN A 389 15.40 8.77 -9.00
N ILE A 390 15.09 9.36 -7.83
CA ILE A 390 15.44 8.80 -6.50
C ILE A 390 14.73 7.46 -6.27
N ILE A 391 13.41 7.38 -6.51
CA ILE A 391 12.63 6.15 -6.29
C ILE A 391 13.09 5.02 -7.25
N GLY A 392 13.43 5.37 -8.50
CA GLY A 392 13.86 4.41 -9.53
C GLY A 392 15.27 3.82 -9.36
N THR A 393 16.14 4.45 -8.57
CA THR A 393 17.56 4.05 -8.41
C THR A 393 17.81 3.09 -7.24
N THR A 394 16.76 2.55 -6.61
CA THR A 394 16.84 1.62 -5.46
C THR A 394 17.31 0.19 -5.81
N ASN A 395 17.96 -0.01 -6.96
CA ASN A 395 18.61 -1.27 -7.33
C ASN A 395 19.83 -1.02 -8.25
N VAL A 396 21.05 -1.27 -7.74
CA VAL A 396 21.95 -2.39 -8.13
C VAL A 396 23.40 -2.07 -7.74
N SER A 397 23.93 -2.89 -6.83
CA SER A 397 25.31 -3.36 -6.77
C SER A 397 25.26 -4.64 -5.94
N SER A 398 25.75 -5.82 -6.34
CA SER A 398 26.46 -6.24 -7.57
C SER A 398 26.18 -7.76 -7.79
N ASP A 399 26.60 -8.31 -8.93
CA ASP A 399 26.76 -9.77 -9.17
C ASP A 399 25.56 -10.70 -8.90
N ILE A 400 24.34 -10.30 -9.31
CA ILE A 400 23.14 -11.16 -9.28
C ILE A 400 22.68 -11.46 -10.72
N ALA A 401 22.21 -12.70 -10.96
CA ALA A 401 21.69 -13.17 -12.25
C ALA A 401 20.51 -12.33 -12.78
N SER A 402 20.19 -12.45 -14.08
CA SER A 402 19.11 -11.65 -14.66
C SER A 402 17.78 -11.99 -14.00
N MET A 403 16.98 -10.98 -13.68
CA MET A 403 15.62 -11.19 -13.17
C MET A 403 14.72 -11.94 -14.20
N GLU A 404 15.11 -11.94 -15.48
CA GLU A 404 14.46 -12.71 -16.55
C GLU A 404 14.61 -14.22 -16.34
N ASP A 405 15.68 -14.67 -15.66
CA ASP A 405 15.97 -16.07 -15.33
C ASP A 405 15.10 -16.61 -14.17
N PHE A 406 14.22 -15.79 -13.59
CA PHE A 406 13.33 -16.15 -12.47
C PHE A 406 11.83 -16.09 -12.82
N PHE A 407 11.46 -15.72 -14.05
CA PHE A 407 10.04 -15.55 -14.44
C PHE A 407 9.20 -16.84 -14.38
N ASP A 408 9.84 -18.00 -14.42
CA ASP A 408 9.25 -19.33 -14.24
C ASP A 408 8.92 -19.64 -12.76
N THR A 409 9.54 -18.92 -11.82
CA THR A 409 9.26 -19.00 -10.37
C THR A 409 8.32 -17.91 -9.85
N MET A 410 8.01 -16.91 -10.68
CA MET A 410 7.13 -15.78 -10.33
C MET A 410 5.69 -15.98 -10.81
N THR A 411 4.74 -15.34 -10.14
CA THR A 411 3.34 -15.31 -10.61
C THR A 411 3.18 -14.41 -11.84
N GLU A 412 2.15 -14.67 -12.67
CA GLU A 412 1.87 -13.84 -13.86
C GLU A 412 1.70 -12.35 -13.51
N GLU A 413 1.18 -12.05 -12.32
CA GLU A 413 0.94 -10.69 -11.83
C GLU A 413 2.23 -9.97 -11.35
N GLU A 414 3.24 -10.73 -10.90
CA GLU A 414 4.58 -10.21 -10.61
C GLU A 414 5.39 -10.01 -11.88
N VAL A 415 5.32 -10.97 -12.82
CA VAL A 415 5.92 -10.84 -14.16
C VAL A 415 5.29 -9.67 -14.91
N PHE A 416 3.97 -9.46 -14.79
CA PHE A 416 3.28 -8.29 -15.34
C PHE A 416 3.75 -7.00 -14.67
N ARG A 417 3.84 -6.93 -13.33
CA ARG A 417 4.36 -5.75 -12.61
C ARG A 417 5.82 -5.44 -12.96
N TYR A 418 6.67 -6.45 -13.12
CA TYR A 418 8.05 -6.29 -13.56
C TYR A 418 8.12 -5.76 -15.01
N LYS A 419 7.36 -6.37 -15.94
CA LYS A 419 7.29 -5.92 -17.33
C LYS A 419 6.67 -4.52 -17.46
N ALA A 420 5.66 -4.19 -16.68
CA ALA A 420 5.06 -2.85 -16.63
C ALA A 420 6.07 -1.80 -16.11
N LYS A 421 6.80 -2.10 -15.02
CA LYS A 421 7.93 -1.26 -14.58
C LYS A 421 8.96 -1.06 -15.69
N ARG A 422 9.38 -2.14 -16.38
CA ARG A 422 10.34 -2.05 -17.50
C ARG A 422 9.81 -1.42 -18.78
N LEU A 423 8.50 -1.40 -19.03
CA LEU A 423 7.90 -0.71 -20.16
C LEU A 423 7.71 0.79 -19.89
N LEU A 424 7.57 1.19 -18.61
CA LEU A 424 7.50 2.59 -18.21
C LEU A 424 8.89 3.27 -18.10
N ILE A 425 9.95 2.51 -17.81
CA ILE A 425 11.34 3.01 -17.78
C ILE A 425 11.79 3.70 -19.10
N PRO A 426 11.65 3.12 -20.31
CA PRO A 426 12.11 3.74 -21.55
C PRO A 426 11.29 4.98 -21.97
N PHE A 427 10.06 5.16 -21.45
CA PHE A 427 9.29 6.39 -21.68
C PHE A 427 9.76 7.59 -20.83
N PHE A 428 10.63 7.37 -19.84
CA PHE A 428 11.16 8.41 -18.95
C PHE A 428 12.70 8.38 -18.80
N SER A 429 13.42 7.75 -19.74
CA SER A 429 14.90 7.66 -19.74
C SER A 429 15.56 8.09 -21.06
N GLN A 430 15.33 9.35 -21.41
CA GLN A 430 16.35 10.20 -22.05
C GLN A 430 16.48 11.42 -21.10
N ILE A 431 17.65 11.93 -20.72
CA ILE A 431 18.97 12.04 -21.39
C ILE A 431 20.11 11.80 -20.36
N ASN A 432 21.32 11.47 -20.81
CA ASN A 432 22.53 11.30 -19.97
C ASN A 432 23.60 12.41 -20.23
N PHE A 433 24.56 12.59 -19.31
CA PHE A 433 25.38 13.82 -19.05
C PHE A 433 26.68 14.07 -19.88
N ASN A 434 27.18 15.34 -19.84
CA ASN A 434 28.59 15.88 -19.72
C ASN A 434 28.77 17.31 -20.39
N GLN A 435 29.67 18.30 -20.04
CA GLN A 435 30.89 18.45 -19.16
C GLN A 435 30.91 19.73 -18.22
N TRP A 436 31.95 20.63 -18.02
CA TRP A 436 32.14 21.66 -16.90
C TRP A 436 32.97 23.02 -17.16
N SER A 437 32.42 24.29 -17.27
CA SER A 437 33.20 25.62 -17.35
C SER A 437 32.47 27.02 -17.37
N GLU A 438 33.25 28.13 -17.42
CA GLU A 438 33.07 29.42 -16.70
C GLU A 438 32.41 30.64 -17.42
N GLN A 439 32.20 30.63 -18.75
CA GLN A 439 31.75 31.85 -19.48
C GLN A 439 30.34 32.35 -19.10
N GLY A 440 29.47 31.46 -18.60
CA GLY A 440 28.06 31.77 -18.35
C GLY A 440 27.80 32.84 -17.27
N GLN A 441 28.72 33.05 -16.32
CA GLN A 441 28.54 34.10 -15.30
C GLN A 441 28.54 35.51 -15.91
N ALA A 442 29.44 35.78 -16.86
CA ALA A 442 29.52 37.08 -17.54
C ALA A 442 28.36 37.34 -18.51
N GLU A 443 27.72 36.30 -19.04
CA GLU A 443 26.53 36.43 -19.89
C GLU A 443 25.25 36.71 -19.09
N VAL A 444 25.08 36.08 -17.93
CA VAL A 444 23.93 36.36 -17.04
C VAL A 444 23.97 37.80 -16.51
N GLU A 445 25.15 38.34 -16.22
CA GLU A 445 25.29 39.76 -15.87
C GLU A 445 24.98 40.69 -17.05
N LYS A 446 25.43 40.37 -18.27
CA LYS A 446 25.07 41.11 -19.49
C LYS A 446 23.58 41.11 -19.81
N GLU A 447 22.89 39.97 -19.66
CA GLU A 447 21.44 39.88 -19.85
C GLU A 447 20.71 40.76 -18.82
N LEU A 448 21.13 40.71 -17.54
CA LEU A 448 20.57 41.58 -16.49
C LEU A 448 20.86 43.07 -16.73
N GLU A 449 21.97 43.44 -17.36
CA GLU A 449 22.21 44.80 -17.84
C GLU A 449 21.29 45.15 -19.03
N TYR A 450 21.18 44.26 -20.04
CA TYR A 450 20.34 44.48 -21.22
C TYR A 450 18.85 44.69 -20.87
N PHE A 451 18.31 43.93 -19.90
CA PHE A 451 16.94 44.12 -19.40
C PHE A 451 16.77 45.32 -18.44
N ASN A 452 17.85 45.95 -17.97
CA ASN A 452 17.77 47.22 -17.24
C ASN A 452 17.96 48.46 -18.13
N VAL A 453 18.64 48.32 -19.28
CA VAL A 453 18.86 49.42 -20.23
C VAL A 453 17.62 49.72 -21.09
N ASN A 454 16.80 48.72 -21.40
CA ASN A 454 15.60 48.86 -22.23
C ASN A 454 14.37 49.45 -21.50
N ASP A 455 14.47 49.85 -20.22
CA ASP A 455 13.41 50.53 -19.46
C ASP A 455 13.38 52.07 -19.71
N TYR A 456 14.13 52.60 -20.70
CA TYR A 456 14.31 54.05 -20.93
C TYR A 456 14.09 54.59 -22.35
N ASP A 457 13.66 53.79 -23.32
CA ASP A 457 13.26 54.25 -24.66
C ASP A 457 11.92 53.62 -25.10
N ASP A 458 10.82 54.16 -24.57
CA ASP A 458 9.56 54.35 -25.30
C ASP A 458 8.72 55.41 -24.54
N GLY A 459 8.17 56.39 -25.27
CA GLY A 459 7.52 57.60 -24.73
C GLY A 459 6.01 57.67 -24.89
#